data_AF-A0A925DGW5-F1
#
_entry.id   AF-A0A925DGW5-F1
#
_cell.length_a   1.000
_cell.length_b   1.000
_cell.length_c   1.000
_cell.angle_alpha   90.00
_cell.angle_beta   90.00
_cell.angle_gamma   90.00
#
_symmetry.space_group_name_H-M   'P 1'
#
loop_
_entity.id
_entity.type
_entity.pdbx_description
1 polymer ?
#
loop_
_entity_poly.entity_id
_entity_poly.type
_entity_poly.pdbx_seq_one_letter_code
_entity_poly.pdbx_strand_id
1 'polypeptide(L)' 'ALTGLQNELGFLNDAAVAERLLTDMAAGQPQLEGSAGFARGFLAARVKHDGKAIIKLWKKFAPIGLPRSRANPDQRR' A
#
# COMPACT_ATOMS: atom_id res chain seq x y z
N ALA A 1 -8.83 -5.65 -11.02
CA ALA A 1 -8.45 -4.26 -10.69
C ALA A 1 -8.30 -4.04 -9.18
N LEU A 2 -9.23 -4.55 -8.35
CA LEU A 2 -9.15 -4.45 -6.88
C LEU A 2 -7.82 -4.96 -6.31
N THR A 3 -7.41 -6.19 -6.64
CA THR A 3 -6.13 -6.76 -6.17
C THR A 3 -4.93 -5.88 -6.48
N GLY A 4 -4.86 -5.31 -7.69
CA GLY A 4 -3.77 -4.41 -8.07
C GLY A 4 -3.74 -3.14 -7.22
N LEU A 5 -4.92 -2.52 -7.00
CA LEU A 5 -5.03 -1.35 -6.14
C LEU A 5 -4.70 -1.68 -4.68
N GLN A 6 -5.15 -2.83 -4.17
CA GLN A 6 -4.86 -3.29 -2.80
C GLN A 6 -3.36 -3.56 -2.61
N ASN A 7 -2.70 -4.20 -3.57
CA ASN A 7 -1.26 -4.45 -3.50
C ASN A 7 -0.47 -3.13 -3.44
N GLU A 8 -0.86 -2.16 -4.24
CA GLU A 8 -0.20 -0.84 -4.28
C GLU A 8 -0.42 -0.07 -2.96
N LEU A 9 -1.65 -0.01 -2.48
CA LEU A 9 -1.98 0.61 -1.19
C LEU A 9 -1.29 -0.09 -0.02
N GLY A 10 -1.23 -1.43 -0.05
CA GLY A 10 -0.53 -2.23 0.95
C GLY A 10 0.94 -1.90 0.98
N PHE A 11 1.59 -1.85 -0.19
CA PHE A 11 2.99 -1.47 -0.29
C PHE A 11 3.26 -0.05 0.25
N LEU A 12 2.43 0.94 -0.09
CA LEU A 12 2.58 2.30 0.42
C LEU A 12 2.40 2.39 1.94
N ASN A 13 1.48 1.59 2.50
CA ASN A 13 1.30 1.48 3.95
C ASN A 13 2.55 0.87 4.60
N ASP A 14 3.01 -0.27 4.07
CA ASP A 14 4.21 -0.95 4.57
C ASP A 14 5.44 -0.04 4.53
N ALA A 15 5.61 0.75 3.46
CA ALA A 15 6.69 1.73 3.34
C ALA A 15 6.60 2.84 4.40
N ALA A 16 5.39 3.35 4.67
CA ALA A 16 5.18 4.37 5.71
C ALA A 16 5.44 3.82 7.12
N VAL A 17 5.02 2.58 7.40
CA VAL A 17 5.30 1.90 8.66
C VAL A 17 6.82 1.64 8.80
N ALA A 18 7.47 1.16 7.74
CA ALA A 18 8.90 0.90 7.73
C ALA A 18 9.73 2.18 7.95
N GLU A 19 9.38 3.31 7.34
CA GLU A 19 10.05 4.60 7.56
C GLU A 19 10.08 4.98 9.04
N ARG A 20 8.94 4.84 9.74
CA ARG A 20 8.85 5.11 11.18
C ARG A 20 9.73 4.13 11.97
N LEU A 21 9.57 2.83 11.74
CA LEU A 21 10.32 1.80 12.48
C LEU A 21 11.83 1.92 12.29
N LEU A 22 12.29 2.24 11.08
CA LEU A 22 13.70 2.44 10.77
C LEU A 22 14.25 3.70 11.44
N THR A 23 13.44 4.76 11.55
CA THR A 23 13.80 5.98 12.29
C THR A 23 13.94 5.71 13.78
N ASP A 24 12.96 5.05 14.38
CA ASP A 24 12.97 4.69 15.81
C ASP A 24 14.14 3.75 16.13
N MET A 25 14.43 2.80 15.23
CA MET A 25 15.56 1.88 15.34
C MET A 25 16.90 2.59 15.28
N ALA A 26 17.09 3.52 14.34
CA ALA A 26 18.32 4.31 14.25
C ALA A 26 18.53 5.19 15.49
N ALA A 27 17.45 5.74 16.06
CA ALA A 27 17.49 6.53 17.28
C ALA A 27 17.86 5.68 18.52
N GLY A 28 17.33 4.46 18.62
CA GLY A 28 17.63 3.54 19.73
C GLY A 28 18.95 2.78 19.60
N GLN A 29 19.47 2.64 18.38
CA GLN A 29 20.66 1.87 18.06
C GLN A 29 21.53 2.61 17.04
N PRO A 30 22.39 3.56 17.47
CA PRO A 30 23.20 4.38 16.57
C PRO A 30 24.09 3.58 15.62
N GLN A 31 24.50 2.37 15.99
CA GLN A 31 25.27 1.45 15.13
C GLN A 31 24.49 0.97 13.89
N LEU A 32 23.17 1.11 13.86
CA LEU A 32 22.30 0.76 12.73
C LEU A 32 21.92 1.97 11.86
N GLU A 33 22.40 3.17 12.17
CA GLU A 33 22.01 4.41 11.47
C GLU A 33 22.27 4.33 9.96
N GLY A 34 23.45 3.84 9.55
CA GLY A 34 23.79 3.70 8.14
C GLY A 34 22.90 2.69 7.39
N SER A 35 22.62 1.52 7.97
CA SER A 35 21.79 0.49 7.33
C SER A 35 20.31 0.89 7.31
N ALA A 36 19.82 1.52 8.38
CA ALA A 36 18.48 2.08 8.44
C ALA A 36 18.31 3.23 7.43
N GLY A 37 19.28 4.14 7.32
CA GLY A 37 19.30 5.23 6.36
C GLY A 37 19.25 4.74 4.90
N PHE A 38 20.02 3.70 4.58
CA PHE A 38 19.98 3.07 3.26
C PHE A 38 18.59 2.51 2.94
N ALA A 39 18.00 1.74 3.86
CA ALA A 39 16.67 1.15 3.66
C ALA A 39 15.58 2.22 3.48
N ARG A 40 15.62 3.29 4.28
CA ARG A 40 14.72 4.45 4.16
C ARG A 40 14.86 5.13 2.80
N GLY A 41 16.10 5.37 2.36
CA GLY A 41 16.37 5.96 1.04
C GLY A 41 15.82 5.12 -0.11
N PHE A 42 16.02 3.81 -0.06
CA PHE A 42 15.47 2.88 -1.06
C PHE A 42 13.94 2.90 -1.08
N LEU A 43 13.28 2.83 0.07
CA LEU A 43 11.82 2.89 0.19
C LEU A 43 11.27 4.22 -0.35
N ALA A 44 11.90 5.34 0.03
CA ALA A 44 11.51 6.66 -0.45
C ALA A 44 11.61 6.79 -1.98
N ALA A 45 12.67 6.24 -2.58
CA ALA A 45 12.82 6.21 -4.04
C ALA A 45 11.70 5.40 -4.72
N ARG A 46 11.35 4.23 -4.16
CA ARG A 46 10.29 3.37 -4.69
C ARG A 46 8.91 4.03 -4.58
N VAL A 47 8.57 4.61 -3.43
CA VAL A 47 7.32 5.36 -3.22
C VAL A 47 7.17 6.51 -4.22
N LYS A 48 8.25 7.27 -4.50
CA LYS A 48 8.22 8.36 -5.48
C LYS A 48 7.92 7.86 -6.90
N HIS A 49 8.42 6.69 -7.26
CA HIS A 49 8.17 6.08 -8.57
C HIS A 49 6.71 5.63 -8.72
N ASP A 50 6.12 5.10 -7.65
CA ASP A 50 4.83 4.41 -7.71
C ASP A 50 3.60 5.34 -7.59
N GLY A 51 3.78 6.61 -7.22
CA GLY A 51 2.69 7.60 -7.12
C GLY A 51 1.87 7.81 -8.41
N LYS A 52 2.44 7.54 -9.60
CA LYS A 52 1.68 7.55 -10.87
C LYS A 52 0.91 6.24 -11.10
N ALA A 53 1.39 5.13 -10.56
CA ALA A 53 0.77 3.82 -10.69
C ALA A 53 -0.55 3.75 -9.91
N ILE A 54 -0.61 4.31 -8.70
CA ILE A 54 -1.82 4.28 -7.88
C ILE A 54 -3.01 5.01 -8.52
N ILE A 55 -2.77 6.17 -9.16
CA ILE A 55 -3.82 6.92 -9.87
C ILE A 55 -4.38 6.10 -11.03
N LYS A 56 -3.51 5.39 -11.75
CA LYS A 56 -3.90 4.51 -12.86
C LYS A 56 -4.71 3.31 -12.36
N LEU A 57 -4.34 2.73 -11.22
CA LEU A 57 -5.05 1.62 -10.60
C LEU A 57 -6.42 2.06 -10.07
N TRP A 58 -6.50 3.23 -9.44
CA TRP A 58 -7.75 3.83 -9.00
C TRP A 58 -8.73 4.02 -10.16
N LYS A 59 -8.30 4.65 -11.26
CA LYS A 59 -9.15 4.86 -12.44
C LYS A 59 -9.71 3.56 -13.03
N LYS A 60 -8.98 2.44 -12.90
CA LYS A 60 -9.45 1.11 -13.34
C LYS A 60 -10.41 0.45 -12.35
N PHE A 61 -10.24 0.71 -11.06
CA PHE A 61 -11.07 0.10 -10.01
C PHE A 61 -12.36 0.87 -9.75
N ALA A 62 -12.32 2.20 -9.70
CA ALA A 62 -13.44 3.06 -9.36
C ALA A 62 -14.76 2.80 -10.12
N PRO A 63 -14.77 2.46 -11.43
CA PRO A 63 -16.02 2.18 -12.14
C PRO A 63 -16.56 0.75 -11.92
N ILE A 64 -15.85 -0.11 -11.19
CA ILE A 64 -16.30 -1.48 -10.93
C ILE A 64 -17.45 -1.43 -9.91
N GLY A 65 -18.66 -1.75 -10.36
CA GLY A 65 -19.83 -1.88 -9.49
C GLY A 65 -19.71 -3.05 -8.51
N LEU A 66 -20.53 -3.03 -7.46
CA LEU A 66 -20.59 -4.10 -6.48
C LEU A 66 -20.97 -5.44 -7.15
N PRO A 67 -20.42 -6.57 -6.68
CA PRO A 67 -20.90 -7.89 -7.10
C PRO A 67 -22.41 -7.96 -6.88
N ARG A 68 -23.17 -8.28 -7.93
CA ARG A 68 -24.61 -8.49 -7.77
C ARG A 68 -24.80 -9.74 -6.91
N SER A 69 -25.42 -9.57 -5.74
CA SER A 69 -25.94 -10.70 -4.97
C SER A 69 -26.87 -11.49 -5.88
N ARG A 70 -26.67 -12.81 -5.98
CA ARG A 70 -27.71 -13.70 -6.50
C ARG A 70 -28.87 -13.56 -5.52
N ALA A 71 -29.94 -12.87 -5.93
CA ALA A 71 -31.16 -12.82 -5.15
C ALA A 71 -31.58 -14.26 -4.83
N ASN A 72 -31.65 -14.60 -3.54
CA ASN A 72 -32.16 -15.88 -3.09
C ASN A 72 -33.66 -15.92 -3.39
N PRO A 73 -34.17 -16.82 -4.26
CA PRO A 73 -35.59 -16.86 -4.60
C PRO A 73 -36.49 -17.16 -3.39
N ASP A 74 -35.96 -17.68 -2.29
CA ASP A 74 -36.70 -18.07 -1.09
C ASP A 74 -37.14 -16.93 -0.16
N GLN A 75 -36.87 -15.65 -0.48
CA GLN A 75 -37.35 -14.51 0.32
C GLN A 75 -38.70 -13.94 -0.14
N ARG A 76 -39.45 -14.65 -1.01
CA ARG A 76 -40.85 -14.33 -1.31
C ARG A 76 -41.77 -15.47 -0.86
N ARG A 77 -42.11 -15.51 0.43
CA ARG A 77 -43.47 -15.67 0.98
C ARG A 77 -43.41 -16.01 2.46
#